data_AF-A0A2E9HTR3-F1
#
_entry.id   AF-A0A2E9HTR3-F1
#
_cell.length_a   1.000
_cell.length_b   1.000
_cell.length_c   1.000
_cell.angle_alpha   90.00
_cell.angle_beta   90.00
_cell.angle_gamma   90.00
#
_symmetry.space_group_name_H-M   'P 1'
#
loop_
_entity.id
_entity.type
_entity.pdbx_description
1 polymer ?
#
loop_
_entity_poly.entity_id
_entity_poly.type
_entity_poly.pdbx_seq_one_letter_code
_entity_poly.pdbx_strand_id
1 'polypeptide(L)'
;MHRMILSGLLWTALCGAAAAEKTAYQCAINGTSGRQWIQPLIFFALDRAIDRVVVSDASILGFNDGVPVEGTLVRDNAARVTVSWELDMRSSSNQTVRMNYRATFLKANGKVNVSARPLGYEGLFSRAGTCTVTKLSD
;
A
#
# COMPACT_ATOMS: atom_id res chain seq x y z
N MET A 1 -58.55 -38.99 -8.59
CA MET A 1 -57.75 -38.63 -7.39
C MET A 1 -56.43 -38.07 -7.87
N HIS A 2 -56.28 -36.75 -7.84
CA HIS A 2 -55.16 -36.01 -8.44
C HIS A 2 -53.96 -36.01 -7.48
N ARG A 3 -52.90 -36.76 -7.81
CA ARG A 3 -51.60 -36.64 -7.13
C ARG A 3 -50.80 -35.56 -7.85
N MET A 4 -50.82 -34.35 -7.29
CA MET A 4 -49.99 -33.24 -7.72
C MET A 4 -48.51 -33.56 -7.48
N ILE A 5 -47.73 -33.47 -8.55
CA ILE A 5 -46.27 -33.52 -8.57
C ILE A 5 -45.78 -32.12 -8.19
N LEU A 6 -45.14 -31.96 -7.03
CA LEU A 6 -44.40 -30.74 -6.69
C LEU A 6 -42.91 -30.98 -7.00
N SER A 7 -42.48 -30.55 -8.18
CA SER A 7 -41.07 -30.45 -8.55
C SER A 7 -40.46 -29.21 -7.89
N GLY A 8 -39.66 -29.42 -6.84
CA GLY A 8 -38.84 -28.37 -6.24
C GLY A 8 -37.59 -28.11 -7.08
N LEU A 9 -37.53 -26.98 -7.79
CA LEU A 9 -36.30 -26.48 -8.39
C LEU A 9 -35.39 -25.91 -7.29
N LEU A 10 -34.31 -26.63 -6.95
CA LEU A 10 -33.19 -26.07 -6.21
C LEU A 10 -32.44 -25.08 -7.11
N TRP A 11 -32.60 -23.78 -6.84
CA TRP A 11 -31.68 -22.74 -7.32
C TRP A 11 -30.42 -22.76 -6.46
N THR A 12 -29.41 -23.51 -6.89
CA THR A 12 -28.04 -23.34 -6.38
C THR A 12 -27.47 -22.03 -6.95
N ALA A 13 -27.53 -20.97 -6.14
CA ALA A 13 -26.81 -19.74 -6.42
C ALA A 13 -25.30 -20.01 -6.40
N LEU A 14 -24.65 -19.97 -7.56
CA LEU A 14 -23.20 -19.85 -7.65
C LEU A 14 -22.82 -18.45 -7.16
N CYS A 15 -22.61 -18.29 -5.85
CA CYS A 15 -21.83 -17.17 -5.34
C CYS A 15 -20.37 -17.40 -5.77
N GLY A 16 -20.02 -16.92 -6.96
CA GLY A 16 -18.62 -16.77 -7.34
C GLY A 16 -17.95 -15.86 -6.33
N ALA A 17 -17.02 -16.39 -5.54
CA ALA A 17 -16.15 -15.56 -4.73
C ALA A 17 -15.40 -14.64 -5.68
N ALA A 18 -15.70 -13.34 -5.63
CA ALA A 18 -14.86 -12.35 -6.27
C ALA A 18 -13.49 -12.47 -5.57
N ALA A 19 -12.51 -13.07 -6.25
CA ALA A 19 -11.13 -13.08 -5.79
C ALA A 19 -10.76 -11.64 -5.46
N ALA A 20 -10.44 -11.36 -4.20
CA ALA A 20 -10.17 -10.00 -3.80
C ALA A 20 -8.88 -9.56 -4.49
N GLU A 21 -9.03 -8.53 -5.33
CA GLU A 21 -8.00 -8.10 -6.25
C GLU A 21 -6.79 -7.50 -5.49
N LYS A 22 -5.61 -8.05 -5.75
CA LYS A 22 -4.34 -7.46 -5.34
C LYS A 22 -4.02 -6.28 -6.25
N THR A 23 -3.61 -5.16 -5.68
CA THR A 23 -3.30 -3.94 -6.44
C THR A 23 -1.90 -3.47 -6.12
N ALA A 24 -1.09 -3.21 -7.15
CA ALA A 24 0.21 -2.56 -7.03
C ALA A 24 0.10 -1.07 -7.38
N TYR A 25 0.77 -0.25 -6.59
CA TYR A 25 0.94 1.18 -6.79
C TYR A 25 2.43 1.46 -6.99
N GLN A 26 2.81 1.87 -8.19
CA GLN A 26 4.16 2.32 -8.51
C GLN A 26 4.16 3.85 -8.55
N CYS A 27 4.74 4.47 -7.54
CA CYS A 27 4.69 5.90 -7.33
C CYS A 27 6.01 6.59 -7.65
N ALA A 28 5.99 7.48 -8.65
CA ALA A 28 7.10 8.38 -8.97
C ALA A 28 6.96 9.68 -8.16
N ILE A 29 7.95 9.98 -7.33
CA ILE A 29 7.96 11.14 -6.43
C ILE A 29 8.82 12.26 -7.01
N ASN A 30 8.25 13.45 -7.07
CA ASN A 30 8.90 14.61 -7.68
C ASN A 30 9.89 15.30 -6.74
N GLY A 31 10.97 15.85 -7.30
CA GLY A 31 11.90 16.71 -6.55
C GLY A 31 12.58 16.00 -5.38
N THR A 32 12.86 14.70 -5.54
CA THR A 32 13.63 13.91 -4.59
C THR A 32 14.67 13.05 -5.30
N SER A 33 15.62 12.50 -4.54
CA SER A 33 16.70 11.65 -5.04
C SER A 33 17.00 10.52 -4.06
N GLY A 34 17.77 9.52 -4.48
CA GLY A 34 18.02 8.30 -3.70
C GLY A 34 18.65 8.51 -2.32
N ARG A 35 19.23 9.69 -2.05
CA ARG A 35 19.87 10.02 -0.75
C ARG A 35 18.97 10.77 0.23
N GLN A 36 17.70 11.00 -0.13
CA GLN A 36 16.77 11.77 0.70
C GLN A 36 15.81 10.86 1.46
N TRP A 37 15.15 11.40 2.49
CA TRP A 37 14.25 10.63 3.35
C TRP A 37 13.07 10.00 2.61
N ILE A 38 12.63 10.60 1.50
CA ILE A 38 11.54 10.08 0.65
C ILE A 38 12.16 9.69 -0.68
N GLN A 39 12.05 8.42 -1.06
CA GLN A 39 12.67 7.90 -2.27
C GLN A 39 11.92 8.33 -3.54
N PRO A 40 12.62 8.44 -4.69
CA PRO A 40 12.02 8.89 -5.96
C PRO A 40 11.06 7.87 -6.55
N LEU A 41 11.18 6.60 -6.16
CA LEU A 41 10.31 5.52 -6.61
C LEU A 41 9.90 4.68 -5.39
N ILE A 42 8.61 4.64 -5.11
CA ILE A 42 8.02 3.88 -4.01
C ILE A 42 6.97 2.94 -4.58
N PHE A 43 7.06 1.68 -4.18
CA PHE A 43 6.07 0.65 -4.50
C PHE A 43 5.29 0.29 -3.26
N PHE A 44 3.98 0.17 -3.36
CA PHE A 44 3.21 -0.58 -2.38
C PHE A 44 2.18 -1.48 -3.04
N ALA A 45 2.04 -2.68 -2.51
CA ALA A 45 1.01 -3.64 -2.90
C ALA A 45 -0.04 -3.73 -1.79
N LEU A 46 -1.31 -3.77 -2.18
CA LEU A 46 -2.44 -3.95 -1.30
C LEU A 46 -3.19 -5.21 -1.69
N ASP A 47 -3.28 -6.16 -0.77
CA ASP A 47 -4.12 -7.33 -0.84
C ASP A 47 -5.36 -7.10 0.04
N ARG A 48 -6.51 -6.93 -0.60
CA ARG A 48 -7.78 -6.66 0.10
C ARG A 48 -8.45 -7.91 0.65
N ALA A 49 -8.05 -9.11 0.23
CA ALA A 49 -8.61 -10.35 0.78
C ALA A 49 -8.17 -10.54 2.22
N ILE A 50 -6.92 -10.18 2.51
CA ILE A 50 -6.27 -10.43 3.80
C ILE A 50 -5.83 -9.15 4.52
N ASP A 51 -6.28 -7.99 4.04
CA ASP A 51 -5.94 -6.66 4.57
C ASP A 51 -4.42 -6.45 4.77
N ARG A 52 -3.63 -6.81 3.75
CA ARG A 52 -2.17 -6.78 3.81
C ARG A 52 -1.61 -5.69 2.91
N VAL A 53 -0.63 -4.95 3.43
CA VAL A 53 0.13 -3.94 2.68
C VAL A 53 1.60 -4.29 2.73
N VAL A 54 2.24 -4.38 1.56
CA VAL A 54 3.69 -4.52 1.45
C VAL A 54 4.26 -3.29 0.76
N VAL A 55 5.30 -2.68 1.33
CA VAL A 55 5.93 -1.46 0.82
C VAL A 55 7.41 -1.72 0.53
N SER A 56 7.88 -1.19 -0.61
CA SER A 56 9.28 -1.31 -1.04
C SER A 56 9.76 -0.02 -1.71
N ASP A 57 10.98 0.37 -1.38
CA ASP A 57 11.76 1.40 -2.07
C ASP A 57 13.26 1.16 -1.81
N ALA A 58 14.13 1.98 -2.40
CA ALA A 58 15.58 1.79 -2.26
C ALA A 58 16.08 1.96 -0.80
N SER A 59 15.42 2.79 0.02
CA SER A 59 15.78 2.94 1.44
C SER A 59 15.35 1.71 2.24
N ILE A 60 14.13 1.23 2.05
CA ILE A 60 13.63 0.01 2.68
C ILE A 60 14.57 -1.15 2.36
N LEU A 61 14.87 -1.38 1.09
CA LEU A 61 15.76 -2.48 0.70
C LEU A 61 17.18 -2.29 1.25
N GLY A 62 17.67 -1.05 1.35
CA GLY A 62 18.99 -0.76 1.90
C GLY A 62 19.11 -0.90 3.43
N PHE A 63 18.02 -0.69 4.17
CA PHE A 63 18.02 -0.72 5.64
C PHE A 63 17.34 -1.96 6.26
N ASN A 64 16.63 -2.75 5.45
CA ASN A 64 15.88 -3.94 5.88
C ASN A 64 16.34 -5.20 5.14
N ASP A 65 17.65 -5.39 5.01
CA ASP A 65 18.29 -6.60 4.45
C ASP A 65 17.76 -7.03 3.07
N GLY A 66 17.40 -6.08 2.21
CA GLY A 66 16.83 -6.35 0.89
C GLY A 66 15.38 -6.84 0.91
N VAL A 67 14.69 -6.78 2.06
CA VAL A 67 13.32 -7.25 2.23
C VAL A 67 12.36 -6.05 2.28
N PRO A 68 11.23 -6.08 1.55
CA PRO A 68 10.15 -5.11 1.72
C PRO A 68 9.61 -5.10 3.16
N VAL A 69 9.00 -3.99 3.58
CA VAL A 69 8.36 -3.90 4.91
C VAL A 69 6.86 -4.13 4.80
N GLU A 70 6.28 -4.69 5.85
CA GLU A 70 4.83 -4.64 6.05
C GLU A 70 4.41 -3.22 6.40
N GLY A 71 3.37 -2.75 5.73
CA GLY A 71 2.69 -1.52 6.04
C GLY A 71 1.36 -1.77 6.73
N THR A 72 0.61 -0.69 6.87
CA THR A 72 -0.75 -0.71 7.41
C THR A 72 -1.65 0.04 6.45
N LEU A 73 -2.82 -0.53 6.14
CA LEU A 73 -3.88 0.19 5.45
C LEU A 73 -4.55 1.15 6.45
N VAL A 74 -4.27 2.45 6.32
CA VAL A 74 -4.87 3.48 7.19
C VAL A 74 -6.26 3.86 6.70
N ARG A 75 -6.47 3.87 5.38
CA ARG A 75 -7.76 4.19 4.77
C ARG A 75 -7.86 3.63 3.35
N ASP A 76 -8.97 3.01 3.00
CA ASP A 76 -9.39 2.78 1.62
C ASP A 76 -10.84 3.20 1.46
N ASN A 77 -11.11 4.14 0.56
CA ASN A 77 -12.47 4.54 0.21
C ASN A 77 -12.55 5.03 -1.24
N ALA A 78 -13.72 5.49 -1.68
CA ALA A 78 -13.92 5.95 -3.06
C ALA A 78 -12.97 7.08 -3.49
N ALA A 79 -12.50 7.92 -2.57
CA ALA A 79 -11.64 9.06 -2.88
C ALA A 79 -10.14 8.73 -2.83
N ARG A 80 -9.71 7.87 -1.89
CA ARG A 80 -8.28 7.69 -1.61
C ARG A 80 -7.91 6.33 -1.03
N VAL A 81 -6.63 5.99 -1.18
CA VAL A 81 -5.93 4.96 -0.42
C VAL A 81 -4.84 5.63 0.40
N THR A 82 -4.78 5.35 1.70
CA THR A 82 -3.73 5.80 2.59
C THR A 82 -3.07 4.60 3.23
N VAL A 83 -1.76 4.47 3.06
CA VAL A 83 -0.93 3.45 3.72
C VAL A 83 0.13 4.12 4.59
N SER A 84 0.54 3.45 5.65
CA SER A 84 1.68 3.86 6.48
C SER A 84 2.62 2.69 6.70
N TRP A 85 3.89 2.99 6.94
CA TRP A 85 4.89 2.00 7.32
C TRP A 85 5.94 2.67 8.20
N GLU A 86 6.70 1.86 8.91
CA GLU A 86 7.84 2.31 9.70
C GLU A 86 9.12 1.72 9.11
N LEU A 87 10.21 2.47 9.21
CA LEU A 87 11.54 2.00 8.82
C LEU A 87 12.54 2.42 9.87
N ASP A 88 13.24 1.43 10.41
CA ASP A 88 14.42 1.66 11.23
C ASP A 88 15.63 1.91 10.36
N MET A 89 16.29 3.04 10.59
CA MET A 89 17.49 3.42 9.87
C MET A 89 18.62 3.66 10.86
N ARG A 90 19.82 3.33 10.40
CA ARG A 90 21.03 3.43 11.20
C ARG A 90 22.10 4.20 10.43
N SER A 91 22.62 5.26 11.04
CA SER A 91 23.72 6.04 10.47
C SER A 91 25.05 5.31 10.57
N SER A 92 26.05 5.78 9.82
CA SER A 92 27.43 5.33 9.94
C SER A 92 28.03 5.57 11.35
N SER A 93 27.48 6.53 12.10
CA SER A 93 27.85 6.83 13.49
C SER A 93 27.08 5.99 14.52
N ASN A 94 26.39 4.91 14.11
CA ASN A 94 25.64 4.01 15.00
C ASN A 94 24.36 4.66 15.60
N GLN A 95 23.98 5.86 15.15
CA GLN A 95 22.72 6.48 15.57
C GLN A 95 21.55 5.79 14.87
N THR A 96 20.54 5.39 15.64
CA THR A 96 19.32 4.78 15.11
C THR A 96 18.19 5.80 15.10
N VAL A 97 17.44 5.86 14.00
CA VAL A 97 16.23 6.68 13.86
C VAL A 97 15.12 5.80 13.30
N ARG A 98 13.95 5.83 13.94
CA ARG A 98 12.74 5.25 13.36
C ARG A 98 12.00 6.33 12.60
N MET A 99 11.67 6.06 11.35
CA MET A 99 10.87 6.93 10.53
C MET A 99 9.47 6.38 10.35
N ASN A 100 8.48 7.24 10.53
CA ASN A 100 7.10 6.95 10.24
C ASN A 100 6.73 7.58 8.91
N TYR A 101 6.38 6.71 7.96
CA TYR A 101 5.99 7.10 6.62
C TYR A 101 4.48 6.99 6.44
N ARG A 102 3.96 7.82 5.55
CA ARG A 102 2.57 7.74 5.09
C ARG A 102 2.48 8.16 3.64
N ALA A 103 1.85 7.34 2.81
CA ALA A 103 1.48 7.68 1.46
C ALA A 103 -0.04 7.80 1.35
N THR A 104 -0.52 8.91 0.77
CA THR A 104 -1.94 9.09 0.42
C THR A 104 -2.08 9.26 -1.07
N PHE A 105 -2.66 8.24 -1.71
CA PHE A 105 -2.98 8.21 -3.13
C PHE A 105 -4.43 8.68 -3.36
N LEU A 106 -4.62 9.62 -4.28
CA LEU A 106 -5.93 10.13 -4.69
C LEU A 106 -6.39 9.39 -5.94
N LYS A 107 -7.50 8.66 -5.83
CA LYS A 107 -8.03 7.82 -6.93
C LYS A 107 -8.46 8.63 -8.14
N ALA A 108 -8.93 9.86 -7.93
CA ALA A 108 -9.48 10.72 -8.97
C ALA A 108 -8.46 11.16 -10.04
N ASN A 109 -7.19 11.30 -9.67
CA ASN A 109 -6.18 11.89 -10.55
C ASN A 109 -4.80 11.22 -10.47
N GLY A 110 -4.70 10.09 -9.76
CA GLY A 110 -3.46 9.34 -9.64
C GLY A 110 -2.38 10.03 -8.79
N LYS A 111 -2.64 11.19 -8.18
CA LYS A 111 -1.64 11.92 -7.39
C LYS A 111 -1.40 11.22 -6.06
N VAL A 112 -0.17 11.31 -5.58
CA VAL A 112 0.21 10.84 -4.25
C VAL A 112 0.93 11.94 -3.49
N ASN A 113 0.69 12.00 -2.18
CA ASN A 113 1.56 12.71 -1.25
C ASN A 113 2.18 11.70 -0.30
N VAL A 114 3.49 11.77 -0.14
CA VAL A 114 4.25 10.96 0.82
C VAL A 114 4.83 11.87 1.87
N SER A 115 4.65 11.51 3.13
CA SER A 115 5.28 12.17 4.27
C SER A 115 6.19 11.22 5.02
N ALA A 116 7.29 11.74 5.57
CA ALA A 116 8.22 11.03 6.42
C ALA A 116 8.47 11.85 7.69
N ARG A 117 8.33 11.24 8.87
CA ARG A 117 8.55 11.88 10.16
C ARG A 117 9.51 11.03 11.02
N PRO A 118 10.63 11.58 11.50
CA PRO A 118 11.45 10.92 12.50
C PRO A 118 10.71 10.86 13.85
N LEU A 119 10.66 9.68 14.47
CA LEU A 119 10.14 9.54 15.83
C LEU A 119 11.11 10.17 16.83
N GLY A 120 10.56 10.96 17.76
CA GLY A 120 11.35 11.61 18.81
C GLY A 120 12.08 12.90 18.39
N TYR A 121 11.92 13.35 17.14
CA TYR A 121 12.52 14.59 16.63
C TYR A 121 11.46 15.49 15.98
N GLU A 122 11.70 16.80 16.00
CA GLU A 122 10.93 17.75 15.21
C GLU A 122 11.37 17.67 13.75
N GLY A 123 10.47 17.21 12.88
CA GLY A 123 10.71 17.08 11.45
C GLY A 123 9.50 16.53 10.72
N LEU A 124 9.15 17.14 9.59
CA LEU A 124 8.16 16.59 8.67
C LEU A 124 8.64 16.85 7.25
N PHE A 125 8.98 15.78 6.55
CA PHE A 125 9.29 15.84 5.12
C PHE A 125 8.03 15.45 4.36
N SER A 126 7.68 16.19 3.32
CA SER A 126 6.57 15.84 2.43
C SER A 126 6.94 16.08 0.98
N ARG A 127 6.55 15.16 0.10
CA ARG A 127 6.73 15.25 -1.35
C ARG A 127 5.50 14.74 -2.06
N ALA A 128 5.22 15.35 -3.21
CA ALA A 128 4.14 14.95 -4.10
C ALA A 128 4.68 14.12 -5.26
N GLY A 129 3.82 13.31 -5.85
CA GLY A 129 4.13 12.46 -6.98
C GLY A 129 2.87 11.98 -7.69
N THR A 130 3.03 10.98 -8.54
CA THR A 130 1.95 10.28 -9.23
C THR A 130 2.19 8.78 -9.15
N CYS A 131 1.12 7.99 -9.09
CA CYS A 131 1.23 6.54 -9.12
C CYS A 131 0.55 5.95 -10.36
N THR A 132 1.21 4.97 -10.96
CA THR A 132 0.59 4.02 -11.88
C THR A 132 0.04 2.85 -11.07
N VAL A 133 -1.22 2.51 -11.32
CA VAL A 133 -1.94 1.46 -10.58
C VAL A 133 -2.11 0.25 -11.49
N THR A 134 -1.69 -0.92 -11.02
CA THR A 134 -1.78 -2.17 -11.77
C THR A 134 -2.48 -3.23 -10.93
N LYS A 135 -3.37 -3.99 -11.56
CA LYS A 135 -3.96 -5.18 -10.93
C LYS A 135 -2.92 -6.29 -10.97
N LEU A 136 -2.63 -6.88 -9.82
CA LEU A 136 -1.81 -8.08 -9.74
C LEU A 136 -2.78 -9.26 -9.88
N SER A 137 -2.63 -10.05 -10.94
CA SER A 137 -3.34 -11.31 -11.07
C SER A 137 -2.77 -12.34 -10.09
N ASP A 138 -3.65 -13.20 -9.59
CA ASP A 138 -3.27 -14.43 -8.87
C ASP A 138 -2.74 -15.50 -9.83
#